data_AF-A0A1Y2TWG3-F1
#
_entry.id   AF-A0A1Y2TWG3-F1
#
_cell.length_a   1.000
_cell.length_b   1.000
_cell.length_c   1.000
_cell.angle_alpha   90.00
_cell.angle_beta   90.00
_cell.angle_gamma   90.00
#
_symmetry.space_group_name_H-M   'P 1'
#
loop_
_entity.id
_entity.type
_entity.pdbx_description
1 polymer ?
#
loop_
_entity_poly.entity_id
_entity_poly.type
_entity_poly.pdbx_seq_one_letter_code
_entity_poly.pdbx_strand_id
1 'polypeptide(L)'
;MDRNIEEEIRIMVERAVDRKFEEFRDLSLRSHGFANFARTFGATARRESTLADSSGFRQIDRTEPMQTREEVYKSAQHLERFAKYLPAQYPAVGDIPVFAALSENVGQALLQWLELPGSTFLWVDDLLTDPQDGVLTRMSMQICNNASAARLSVAVFFRRSYYSFRTECSMSAEHAGLIALLYSLILQLINVLPDNFRPRPALSEETFGRLDGSLASAEPALQVLDSLLDYAPRALICVIDGLERLESPATIGAIAQLVNILRYQSRARRFKVLFTTIGTSEVLCRKLNISEQVLASRNIPSTGGGLFPEGVSVRELPTRHR
;
A
#
# COMPACT_ATOMS: atom_id res chain seq x y z
N MET A 1 36.81 9.80 16.25
CA MET A 1 37.24 9.35 14.90
C MET A 1 36.05 8.90 14.06
N ASP A 2 34.82 8.99 14.60
CA ASP A 2 33.73 8.08 14.28
C ASP A 2 32.76 8.57 13.20
N ARG A 3 32.60 9.90 13.04
CA ARG A 3 31.64 10.45 12.06
C ARG A 3 31.89 9.99 10.62
N ASN A 4 33.14 9.71 10.26
CA ASN A 4 33.47 9.21 8.92
C ASN A 4 33.01 7.76 8.71
N ILE A 5 33.04 6.95 9.78
CA ILE A 5 32.61 5.55 9.77
C ILE A 5 31.07 5.48 9.76
N GLU A 6 30.39 6.32 10.57
CA GLU A 6 28.92 6.43 10.54
C GLU A 6 28.41 6.84 9.16
N GLU A 7 29.09 7.79 8.51
CA GLU A 7 28.76 8.25 7.15
C GLU A 7 29.02 7.17 6.09
N GLU A 8 30.14 6.46 6.17
CA GLU A 8 30.46 5.35 5.27
C GLU A 8 29.44 4.22 5.40
N ILE A 9 29.05 3.85 6.63
CA ILE A 9 27.98 2.88 6.91
C ILE A 9 26.64 3.38 6.35
N ARG A 10 26.30 4.66 6.51
CA ARG A 10 25.07 5.26 5.94
C ARG A 10 25.03 5.07 4.42
N ILE A 11 26.09 5.46 3.73
CA ILE A 11 26.23 5.34 2.27
C ILE A 11 26.18 3.88 1.82
N MET A 12 26.83 2.95 2.55
CA MET A 12 26.79 1.52 2.26
C MET A 12 25.37 0.94 2.38
N VAL A 13 24.63 1.34 3.41
CA VAL A 13 23.24 0.89 3.63
C VAL A 13 22.30 1.50 2.57
N GLU A 14 22.45 2.78 2.22
CA GLU A 14 21.67 3.40 1.15
C GLU A 14 21.89 2.71 -0.19
N ARG A 15 23.15 2.45 -0.58
CA ARG A 15 23.50 1.66 -1.78
C ARG A 15 22.94 0.24 -1.74
N ALA A 16 22.89 -0.40 -0.56
CA ALA A 16 22.29 -1.73 -0.42
C ALA A 16 20.77 -1.70 -0.63
N VAL A 17 20.09 -0.65 -0.15
CA VAL A 17 18.67 -0.42 -0.39
C VAL A 17 18.41 -0.08 -1.86
N ASP A 18 19.24 0.72 -2.51
CA ASP A 18 19.12 1.04 -3.95
C ASP A 18 19.18 -0.22 -4.79
N ARG A 19 20.22 -1.05 -4.62
CA ARG A 19 20.34 -2.35 -5.31
C ARG A 19 19.11 -3.24 -5.11
N LYS A 20 18.48 -3.20 -3.94
CA LYS A 20 17.26 -3.98 -3.66
C LYS A 20 16.04 -3.47 -4.41
N PHE A 21 15.88 -2.15 -4.57
CA PHE A 21 14.85 -1.60 -5.43
C PHE A 21 15.16 -1.78 -6.93
N GLU A 22 16.43 -1.77 -7.34
CA GLU A 22 16.85 -2.13 -8.70
C GLU A 22 16.55 -3.60 -9.03
N GLU A 23 16.90 -4.56 -8.17
CA GLU A 23 16.54 -5.98 -8.32
C GLU A 23 15.02 -6.18 -8.45
N PHE A 24 14.23 -5.48 -7.62
CA PHE A 24 12.77 -5.51 -7.67
C PHE A 24 12.18 -4.90 -8.95
N ARG A 25 12.73 -3.77 -9.40
CA ARG A 25 12.38 -3.14 -10.69
C ARG A 25 12.70 -4.10 -11.84
N ASP A 26 13.89 -4.69 -11.85
CA ASP A 26 14.35 -5.63 -12.88
C ASP A 26 13.52 -6.92 -12.92
N LEU A 27 13.11 -7.47 -11.77
CA LEU A 27 12.19 -8.60 -11.70
C LEU A 27 10.79 -8.24 -12.23
N SER A 28 10.30 -7.04 -11.89
CA SER A 28 9.03 -6.53 -12.43
C SER A 28 9.11 -6.33 -13.94
N LEU A 29 10.22 -5.78 -14.44
CA LEU A 29 10.52 -5.61 -15.86
C LEU A 29 10.58 -6.93 -16.63
N ARG A 30 11.01 -8.04 -15.99
CA ARG A 30 11.17 -9.36 -16.64
C ARG A 30 9.90 -10.21 -16.65
N SER A 31 8.86 -9.83 -15.90
CA SER A 31 7.55 -10.49 -15.99
C SER A 31 7.02 -10.39 -17.43
N HIS A 32 6.51 -11.50 -17.99
CA HIS A 32 6.39 -11.67 -19.45
C HIS A 32 5.48 -10.66 -20.18
N GLY A 33 4.55 -9.98 -19.47
CA GLY A 33 3.78 -8.86 -20.04
C GLY A 33 4.54 -7.52 -20.06
N PHE A 34 5.36 -7.24 -19.05
CA PHE A 34 5.97 -5.93 -18.83
C PHE A 34 7.25 -5.73 -19.65
N ALA A 35 7.99 -6.81 -19.94
CA ALA A 35 9.21 -6.78 -20.75
C ALA A 35 8.98 -6.33 -22.21
N ASN A 36 7.78 -6.59 -22.74
CA ASN A 36 7.39 -6.14 -24.09
C ASN A 36 6.90 -4.69 -24.04
N PHE A 37 6.18 -4.30 -22.99
CA PHE A 37 5.70 -2.94 -22.78
C PHE A 37 6.85 -1.94 -22.56
N ALA A 38 7.78 -2.22 -21.65
CA ALA A 38 8.91 -1.35 -21.36
C ALA A 38 9.85 -1.16 -22.57
N ARG A 39 9.99 -2.19 -23.42
CA ARG A 39 10.75 -2.08 -24.69
C ARG A 39 10.08 -1.19 -25.73
N THR A 40 8.76 -1.03 -25.69
CA THR A 40 8.02 -0.19 -26.65
C THR A 40 8.03 1.29 -26.26
N PHE A 41 8.09 1.60 -24.96
CA PHE A 41 7.85 2.97 -24.47
C PHE A 41 8.91 3.56 -23.52
N GLY A 42 9.93 2.82 -23.10
CA GLY A 42 10.95 3.25 -22.12
C GLY A 42 11.96 4.32 -22.59
N ALA A 43 11.60 5.16 -23.58
CA ALA A 43 12.53 6.04 -24.29
C ALA A 43 12.49 7.53 -23.89
N THR A 44 11.77 7.92 -22.83
CA THR A 44 11.72 9.33 -22.37
C THR A 44 11.46 9.48 -20.86
N ALA A 45 12.52 9.43 -20.04
CA ALA A 45 12.51 9.98 -18.67
C ALA A 45 13.94 10.33 -18.20
N ARG A 46 14.37 11.58 -18.40
CA ARG A 46 15.67 12.05 -17.88
C ARG A 46 15.69 13.57 -17.66
N ARG A 47 15.51 14.03 -16.42
CA ARG A 47 16.08 15.31 -15.91
C ARG A 47 15.99 15.45 -14.39
N GLU A 48 16.95 16.20 -13.87
CA GLU A 48 17.43 16.28 -12.49
C GLU A 48 16.48 16.97 -11.49
N SER A 49 16.68 16.67 -10.20
CA SER A 49 16.56 17.63 -9.08
C SER A 49 17.36 17.10 -7.86
N THR A 50 17.93 18.00 -7.06
CA THR A 50 19.01 17.70 -6.08
C THR A 50 18.81 18.43 -4.74
N LEU A 51 19.20 17.80 -3.61
CA LEU A 51 19.40 18.40 -2.26
C LEU A 51 18.09 18.94 -1.58
N ALA A 52 17.90 19.16 -0.27
CA ALA A 52 18.55 18.84 1.03
C ALA A 52 17.56 19.33 2.15
N ASP A 53 17.59 19.01 3.45
CA ASP A 53 18.18 17.94 4.29
C ASP A 53 17.55 18.04 5.73
N SER A 54 17.83 17.09 6.63
CA SER A 54 17.69 17.14 8.11
C SER A 54 16.30 17.01 8.77
N SER A 55 16.18 16.09 9.74
CA SER A 55 15.35 16.27 10.95
C SER A 55 15.76 15.36 12.12
N GLY A 56 16.22 16.00 13.20
CA GLY A 56 16.52 15.52 14.56
C GLY A 56 16.19 14.09 15.02
N PHE A 57 17.24 13.35 15.41
CA PHE A 57 17.12 12.30 16.42
C PHE A 57 16.76 12.91 17.79
N ARG A 58 15.63 12.49 18.38
CA ARG A 58 15.32 12.79 19.78
C ARG A 58 16.21 11.96 20.70
N GLN A 59 17.08 12.63 21.45
CA GLN A 59 17.86 12.02 22.52
C GLN A 59 16.98 11.88 23.76
N ILE A 60 16.57 10.65 24.08
CA ILE A 60 15.82 10.27 25.28
C ILE A 60 16.55 9.09 25.95
N ASP A 61 16.35 8.97 27.26
CA ASP A 61 17.26 8.41 28.26
C ASP A 61 17.71 6.95 28.06
N ARG A 62 18.80 6.56 28.75
CA ARG A 62 19.49 5.27 28.62
C ARG A 62 19.39 4.42 29.90
N THR A 63 18.23 3.83 30.17
CA THR A 63 18.08 2.84 31.27
C THR A 63 16.98 1.80 31.08
N GLU A 64 16.11 1.90 30.07
CA GLU A 64 15.07 0.89 29.85
C GLU A 64 15.67 -0.40 29.25
N PRO A 65 15.26 -1.59 29.74
CA PRO A 65 15.68 -2.86 29.14
C PRO A 65 15.22 -2.93 27.68
N MET A 66 16.02 -3.56 26.83
CA MET A 66 15.63 -3.76 25.44
C MET A 66 14.41 -4.69 25.37
N GLN A 67 13.42 -4.31 24.56
CA GLN A 67 12.27 -5.15 24.27
C GLN A 67 12.66 -6.16 23.19
N THR A 68 12.25 -7.41 23.36
CA THR A 68 12.50 -8.47 22.36
C THR A 68 11.34 -8.62 21.39
N ARG A 69 11.64 -9.10 20.18
CA ARG A 69 10.60 -9.50 19.21
C ARG A 69 9.68 -10.60 19.77
N GLU A 70 10.21 -11.49 20.60
CA GLU A 70 9.46 -12.58 21.22
C GLU A 70 8.42 -12.08 22.25
N GLU A 71 8.73 -11.04 23.03
CA GLU A 71 7.76 -10.38 23.94
C GLU A 71 6.59 -9.75 23.17
N VAL A 72 6.88 -9.03 22.08
CA VAL A 72 5.83 -8.44 21.23
C VAL A 72 5.01 -9.54 20.56
N TYR A 73 5.64 -10.63 20.10
CA TYR A 73 4.92 -11.77 19.54
C TYR A 73 3.97 -12.40 20.56
N LYS A 74 4.42 -12.63 21.80
CA LYS A 74 3.57 -13.15 22.89
C LYS A 74 2.39 -12.23 23.20
N SER A 75 2.63 -10.92 23.29
CA SER A 75 1.57 -9.92 23.48
C SER A 75 0.53 -9.96 22.34
N ALA A 76 0.99 -10.13 21.10
CA ALA A 76 0.17 -10.21 19.90
C ALA A 76 -0.43 -11.60 19.62
N GLN A 77 -0.14 -12.66 20.40
CA GLN A 77 -0.48 -14.04 20.06
C GLN A 77 -2.00 -14.26 19.86
N HIS A 78 -2.83 -13.57 20.63
CA HIS A 78 -4.29 -13.62 20.49
C HIS A 78 -4.81 -13.06 19.14
N LEU A 79 -3.96 -12.36 18.38
CA LEU A 79 -4.26 -11.89 17.02
C LEU A 79 -4.07 -12.97 15.95
N GLU A 80 -3.43 -14.11 16.26
CA GLU A 80 -3.26 -15.22 15.31
C GLU A 80 -4.60 -15.74 14.76
N ARG A 81 -5.71 -15.58 15.49
CA ARG A 81 -7.07 -15.88 14.97
C ARG A 81 -7.46 -15.07 13.72
N PHE A 82 -6.80 -13.93 13.49
CA PHE A 82 -6.91 -13.09 12.30
C PHE A 82 -5.82 -13.39 11.25
N ALA A 83 -4.78 -14.17 11.58
CA ALA A 83 -3.72 -14.52 10.62
C ALA A 83 -4.27 -15.27 9.39
N LYS A 84 -5.42 -15.95 9.50
CA LYS A 84 -6.15 -16.53 8.36
C LYS A 84 -6.58 -15.51 7.29
N TYR A 85 -6.56 -14.21 7.60
CA TYR A 85 -6.83 -13.11 6.65
C TYR A 85 -5.57 -12.59 5.95
N LEU A 86 -4.38 -12.91 6.46
CA LEU A 86 -3.12 -12.69 5.74
C LEU A 86 -3.12 -13.44 4.40
N PRO A 87 -2.37 -12.96 3.39
CA PRO A 87 -2.08 -13.76 2.21
C PRO A 87 -1.15 -14.93 2.62
N ALA A 88 -1.68 -16.15 2.65
CA ALA A 88 -0.92 -17.36 3.00
C ALA A 88 0.23 -17.64 2.01
N GLN A 89 -0.01 -17.26 0.76
CA GLN A 89 0.92 -17.03 -0.34
C GLN A 89 0.14 -16.17 -1.35
N TYR A 90 0.82 -15.33 -2.11
CA TYR A 90 0.19 -14.78 -3.32
C TYR A 90 0.04 -15.96 -4.28
N PRO A 91 -1.17 -16.33 -4.72
CA PRO A 91 -1.31 -17.41 -5.70
C PRO A 91 -0.43 -17.08 -6.90
N ALA A 92 0.19 -18.10 -7.49
CA ALA A 92 0.92 -17.91 -8.73
C ALA A 92 -0.04 -17.29 -9.74
N VAL A 93 0.22 -16.03 -10.08
CA VAL A 93 -0.43 -15.37 -11.20
C VAL A 93 -0.02 -16.21 -12.41
N GLY A 94 -0.97 -16.99 -12.94
CA GLY A 94 -0.70 -17.92 -14.04
C GLY A 94 -0.24 -17.18 -15.29
N ASP A 95 -0.05 -17.90 -16.40
CA ASP A 95 0.53 -17.37 -17.65
C ASP A 95 -0.25 -16.20 -18.31
N ILE A 96 -1.32 -15.72 -17.67
CA ILE A 96 -1.99 -14.46 -17.99
C ILE A 96 -0.98 -13.31 -17.82
N PRO A 97 -0.62 -12.60 -18.90
CA PRO A 97 0.29 -11.47 -18.83
C PRO A 97 -0.46 -10.27 -18.21
N VAL A 98 -0.59 -10.23 -16.89
CA VAL A 98 -1.39 -9.23 -16.16
C VAL A 98 -1.04 -7.79 -16.58
N PHE A 99 0.25 -7.49 -16.76
CA PHE A 99 0.70 -6.18 -17.22
C PHE A 99 0.33 -5.85 -18.68
N ALA A 100 0.05 -6.83 -19.53
CA ALA A 100 -0.48 -6.61 -20.87
C ALA A 100 -2.01 -6.45 -20.89
N ALA A 101 -2.70 -6.75 -19.79
CA ALA A 101 -4.12 -6.44 -19.59
C ALA A 101 -4.36 -5.05 -18.93
N LEU A 102 -3.29 -4.35 -18.53
CA LEU A 102 -3.38 -2.98 -18.02
C LEU A 102 -3.45 -1.97 -19.17
N SER A 103 -4.09 -0.84 -18.93
CA SER A 103 -3.99 0.31 -19.83
C SER A 103 -2.58 0.92 -19.78
N GLU A 104 -2.17 1.54 -20.90
CA GLU A 104 -0.85 2.15 -21.06
C GLU A 104 -0.55 3.16 -19.95
N ASN A 105 -1.52 3.99 -19.58
CA ASN A 105 -1.41 4.97 -18.49
C ASN A 105 -1.04 4.32 -17.15
N VAL A 106 -1.64 3.16 -16.81
CA VAL A 106 -1.33 2.43 -15.58
C VAL A 106 0.05 1.79 -15.66
N GLY A 107 0.41 1.20 -16.81
CA GLY A 107 1.75 0.65 -17.05
C GLY A 107 2.86 1.70 -16.88
N GLN A 108 2.67 2.90 -17.44
CA GLN A 108 3.60 4.03 -17.30
C GLN A 108 3.69 4.55 -15.86
N ALA A 109 2.55 4.67 -15.17
CA ALA A 109 2.52 5.12 -13.79
C ALA A 109 3.23 4.14 -12.83
N LEU A 110 3.07 2.83 -13.07
CA LEU A 110 3.80 1.79 -12.35
C LEU A 110 5.30 1.84 -12.63
N LEU A 111 5.71 1.99 -13.91
CA LEU A 111 7.12 2.21 -14.28
C LEU A 111 7.71 3.39 -13.51
N GLN A 112 7.07 4.56 -13.59
CA GLN A 112 7.53 5.76 -12.91
C GLN A 112 7.56 5.59 -11.38
N TRP A 113 6.54 4.96 -10.79
CA TRP A 113 6.49 4.67 -9.35
C TRP A 113 7.58 3.69 -8.90
N LEU A 114 7.97 2.72 -9.74
CA LEU A 114 9.09 1.82 -9.50
C LEU A 114 10.44 2.54 -9.62
N GLU A 115 10.62 3.35 -10.66
CA GLU A 115 11.88 4.02 -11.02
C GLU A 115 12.28 5.16 -10.09
N LEU A 116 11.32 5.88 -9.51
CA LEU A 116 11.62 7.00 -8.60
C LEU A 116 12.39 6.50 -7.36
N PRO A 117 13.59 7.05 -7.05
CA PRO A 117 14.47 6.52 -6.00
C PRO A 117 14.02 6.86 -4.56
N GLY A 118 13.00 7.70 -4.42
CA GLY A 118 12.41 8.09 -3.15
C GLY A 118 11.21 7.24 -2.74
N SER A 119 10.64 7.62 -1.60
CA SER A 119 9.32 7.13 -1.19
C SER A 119 8.24 7.67 -2.09
N THR A 120 7.37 6.80 -2.58
CA THR A 120 6.35 7.15 -3.58
C THR A 120 5.03 6.47 -3.28
N PHE A 121 3.95 7.21 -3.46
CA PHE A 121 2.58 6.72 -3.36
C PHE A 121 2.04 6.62 -4.78
N LEU A 122 1.33 5.53 -5.06
CA LEU A 122 0.55 5.36 -6.27
C LEU A 122 -0.82 4.81 -5.87
N TRP A 123 -1.86 5.37 -6.46
CA TRP A 123 -3.22 4.90 -6.37
C TRP A 123 -3.72 4.62 -7.78
N VAL A 124 -3.99 3.35 -8.06
CA VAL A 124 -4.63 2.93 -9.30
C VAL A 124 -6.10 2.66 -9.01
N ASP A 125 -6.97 3.39 -9.68
CA ASP A 125 -8.43 3.28 -9.56
C ASP A 125 -9.01 2.75 -10.87
N ASP A 126 -9.95 1.82 -10.79
CA ASP A 126 -10.72 1.36 -11.95
C ASP A 126 -12.23 1.59 -11.78
N LEU A 127 -12.87 2.03 -12.86
CA LEU A 127 -14.30 2.31 -12.92
C LEU A 127 -15.14 1.06 -13.21
N LEU A 128 -14.50 -0.05 -13.60
CA LEU A 128 -15.16 -1.31 -13.91
C LEU A 128 -15.30 -2.17 -12.66
N THR A 129 -16.52 -2.61 -12.38
CA THR A 129 -16.81 -3.61 -11.34
C THR A 129 -16.33 -4.99 -11.77
N ASP A 130 -15.03 -5.23 -11.63
CA ASP A 130 -14.47 -6.58 -11.71
C ASP A 130 -14.96 -7.38 -10.47
N PRO A 131 -15.36 -8.66 -10.61
CA PRO A 131 -15.47 -9.59 -9.48
C PRO A 131 -14.15 -9.69 -8.67
N GLN A 132 -14.19 -10.46 -7.58
CA GLN A 132 -12.98 -10.81 -6.84
C GLN A 132 -11.95 -11.44 -7.81
N ASP A 133 -10.67 -11.10 -7.63
CA ASP A 133 -9.54 -11.42 -8.52
C ASP A 133 -9.42 -10.60 -9.82
N GLY A 134 -9.90 -9.35 -9.77
CA GLY A 134 -9.77 -8.42 -10.88
C GLY A 134 -8.33 -8.08 -11.31
N VAL A 135 -8.18 -7.42 -12.46
CA VAL A 135 -6.86 -7.15 -13.07
C VAL A 135 -5.93 -6.37 -12.12
N LEU A 136 -6.46 -5.36 -11.41
CA LEU A 136 -5.69 -4.59 -10.42
C LEU A 136 -5.25 -5.42 -9.21
N THR A 137 -6.12 -6.28 -8.68
CA THR A 137 -5.77 -7.16 -7.55
C THR A 137 -4.67 -8.15 -7.96
N ARG A 138 -4.76 -8.76 -9.16
CA ARG A 138 -3.72 -9.65 -9.70
C ARG A 138 -2.40 -8.92 -9.98
N MET A 139 -2.46 -7.66 -10.41
CA MET A 139 -1.29 -6.78 -10.58
C MET A 139 -0.61 -6.51 -9.23
N SER A 140 -1.38 -6.14 -8.21
CA SER A 140 -0.92 -5.98 -6.83
C SER A 140 -0.29 -7.26 -6.29
N MET A 141 -0.87 -8.44 -6.54
CA MET A 141 -0.25 -9.73 -6.18
C MET A 141 1.09 -9.97 -6.90
N GLN A 142 1.18 -9.67 -8.20
CA GLN A 142 2.43 -9.83 -8.96
C GLN A 142 3.53 -8.88 -8.46
N ILE A 143 3.18 -7.65 -8.10
CA ILE A 143 4.10 -6.68 -7.49
C ILE A 143 4.63 -7.22 -6.16
N CYS A 144 3.77 -7.77 -5.30
CA CYS A 144 4.19 -8.41 -4.06
C CYS A 144 5.10 -9.63 -4.29
N ASN A 145 4.78 -10.49 -5.26
CA ASN A 145 5.63 -11.63 -5.66
C ASN A 145 7.03 -11.17 -6.08
N ASN A 146 7.12 -10.15 -6.95
CA ASN A 146 8.41 -9.61 -7.42
C ASN A 146 9.21 -8.99 -6.26
N ALA A 147 8.54 -8.28 -5.34
CA ALA A 147 9.16 -7.69 -4.16
C ALA A 147 9.71 -8.73 -3.19
N SER A 148 8.92 -9.78 -2.89
CA SER A 148 9.37 -10.92 -2.08
C SER A 148 10.53 -11.67 -2.74
N ALA A 149 10.51 -11.86 -4.07
CA ALA A 149 11.62 -12.45 -4.81
C ALA A 149 12.90 -11.60 -4.76
N ALA A 150 12.79 -10.27 -4.77
CA ALA A 150 13.90 -9.34 -4.53
C ALA A 150 14.39 -9.34 -3.06
N ARG A 151 13.70 -10.04 -2.14
CA ARG A 151 13.91 -10.01 -0.68
C ARG A 151 13.67 -8.62 -0.07
N LEU A 152 12.72 -7.87 -0.61
CA LEU A 152 12.18 -6.67 0.03
C LEU A 152 11.15 -7.08 1.09
N SER A 153 11.04 -6.28 2.16
CA SER A 153 9.93 -6.41 3.10
C SER A 153 8.65 -5.89 2.44
N VAL A 154 7.60 -6.70 2.52
CA VAL A 154 6.28 -6.40 1.97
C VAL A 154 5.27 -6.48 3.10
N ALA A 155 4.49 -5.41 3.30
CA ALA A 155 3.30 -5.41 4.12
C ALA A 155 2.09 -5.26 3.19
N VAL A 156 1.10 -6.12 3.31
CA VAL A 156 0.04 -6.23 2.30
C VAL A 156 -1.33 -6.51 2.90
N PHE A 157 -2.35 -5.97 2.26
CA PHE A 157 -3.74 -6.31 2.52
C PHE A 157 -4.52 -6.45 1.21
N PHE A 158 -5.23 -7.56 1.07
CA PHE A 158 -6.22 -7.77 0.03
C PHE A 158 -7.60 -7.88 0.67
N ARG A 159 -8.51 -6.96 0.30
CA ARG A 159 -9.88 -6.96 0.83
C ARG A 159 -10.61 -8.24 0.45
N ARG A 160 -11.14 -8.95 1.45
CA ARG A 160 -11.99 -10.12 1.25
C ARG A 160 -13.47 -9.77 1.28
N SER A 161 -14.28 -10.54 0.57
CA SER A 161 -15.75 -10.46 0.62
C SER A 161 -16.34 -10.81 1.98
N TYR A 162 -15.64 -11.60 2.80
CA TYR A 162 -16.15 -12.09 4.09
C TYR A 162 -15.05 -12.23 5.16
N TYR A 163 -15.42 -11.95 6.41
CA TYR A 163 -14.61 -12.12 7.61
C TYR A 163 -15.47 -12.82 8.68
N SER A 164 -15.02 -13.95 9.24
CA SER A 164 -15.85 -14.75 10.16
C SER A 164 -16.16 -14.03 11.47
N PHE A 165 -15.21 -13.28 12.01
CA PHE A 165 -15.37 -12.56 13.28
C PHE A 165 -16.42 -11.44 13.20
N ARG A 166 -16.83 -11.05 11.99
CA ARG A 166 -17.91 -10.08 11.76
C ARG A 166 -19.21 -10.49 12.46
N THR A 167 -19.55 -11.78 12.44
CA THR A 167 -20.76 -12.29 13.10
C THR A 167 -20.59 -12.39 14.62
N GLU A 168 -19.38 -12.71 15.09
CA GLU A 168 -19.04 -12.78 16.52
C GLU A 168 -19.17 -11.41 17.18
N CYS A 169 -18.71 -10.35 16.51
CA CYS A 169 -18.71 -8.97 17.02
C CYS A 169 -19.90 -8.11 16.55
N SER A 170 -20.89 -8.68 15.83
CA SER A 170 -22.04 -7.95 15.26
C SER A 170 -21.66 -6.71 14.41
N MET A 171 -20.63 -6.84 13.57
CA MET A 171 -20.02 -5.72 12.83
C MET A 171 -20.54 -5.54 11.41
N SER A 172 -20.40 -4.32 10.87
CA SER A 172 -20.57 -4.05 9.44
C SER A 172 -19.43 -4.69 8.63
N ALA A 173 -19.57 -4.77 7.31
CA ALA A 173 -18.52 -5.34 6.45
C ALA A 173 -17.27 -4.45 6.43
N GLU A 174 -17.48 -3.14 6.46
CA GLU A 174 -16.50 -2.06 6.47
C GLU A 174 -15.71 -2.08 7.78
N HIS A 175 -16.41 -2.20 8.93
CA HIS A 175 -15.76 -2.32 10.24
C HIS A 175 -14.87 -3.56 10.34
N ALA A 176 -15.39 -4.73 9.92
CA ALA A 176 -14.62 -5.96 9.95
C ALA A 176 -13.42 -5.90 8.99
N GLY A 177 -13.60 -5.30 7.80
CA GLY A 177 -12.49 -5.11 6.86
C GLY A 177 -11.42 -4.13 7.35
N LEU A 178 -11.78 -3.04 8.04
CA LEU A 178 -10.84 -2.14 8.69
C LEU A 178 -10.00 -2.87 9.75
N ILE A 179 -10.64 -3.62 10.65
CA ILE A 179 -9.92 -4.37 11.69
C ILE A 179 -9.02 -5.46 11.06
N ALA A 180 -9.51 -6.15 10.04
CA ALA A 180 -8.70 -7.12 9.29
C ALA A 180 -7.48 -6.46 8.62
N LEU A 181 -7.62 -5.26 8.05
CA LEU A 181 -6.52 -4.46 7.48
C LEU A 181 -5.48 -4.13 8.54
N LEU A 182 -5.90 -3.49 9.64
CA LEU A 182 -4.98 -3.04 10.68
C LEU A 182 -4.22 -4.23 11.30
N TYR A 183 -4.92 -5.31 11.67
CA TYR A 183 -4.27 -6.48 12.27
C TYR A 183 -3.41 -7.27 11.29
N SER A 184 -3.78 -7.32 10.00
CA SER A 184 -2.94 -7.93 8.97
C SER A 184 -1.60 -7.21 8.86
N LEU A 185 -1.60 -5.88 8.86
CA LEU A 185 -0.39 -5.07 8.81
C LEU A 185 0.43 -5.20 10.10
N ILE A 186 -0.21 -5.22 11.28
CA ILE A 186 0.46 -5.46 12.58
C ILE A 186 1.23 -6.78 12.57
N LEU A 187 0.55 -7.89 12.24
CA LEU A 187 1.16 -9.23 12.24
C LEU A 187 2.34 -9.32 11.26
N GLN A 188 2.24 -8.71 10.08
CA GLN A 188 3.34 -8.66 9.11
C GLN A 188 4.52 -7.81 9.59
N LEU A 189 4.26 -6.68 10.25
CA LEU A 189 5.31 -5.81 10.77
C LEU A 189 6.03 -6.41 11.98
N ILE A 190 5.34 -7.15 12.86
CA ILE A 190 5.95 -7.90 13.97
C ILE A 190 6.99 -8.91 13.44
N ASN A 191 6.68 -9.61 12.35
CA ASN A 191 7.58 -10.59 11.76
C ASN A 191 8.91 -10.00 11.23
N VAL A 192 8.93 -8.71 10.87
CA VAL A 192 10.13 -8.00 10.37
C VAL A 192 10.81 -7.11 11.42
N LEU A 193 10.39 -7.18 12.69
CA LEU A 193 11.10 -6.51 13.79
C LEU A 193 12.54 -7.06 13.93
N PRO A 194 13.50 -6.22 14.35
CA PRO A 194 14.80 -6.71 14.83
C PRO A 194 14.60 -7.52 16.12
N ASP A 195 15.53 -8.44 16.43
CA ASP A 195 15.39 -9.31 17.60
C ASP A 195 15.33 -8.54 18.93
N ASN A 196 16.03 -7.41 19.01
CA ASN A 196 16.08 -6.51 20.16
C ASN A 196 15.95 -5.06 19.69
N PHE A 197 15.09 -4.28 20.36
CA PHE A 197 14.87 -2.85 20.08
C PHE A 197 14.53 -2.10 21.37
N ARG A 198 14.32 -0.77 21.28
CA ARG A 198 13.90 0.01 22.44
C ARG A 198 12.39 -0.15 22.65
N PRO A 199 11.91 -0.33 23.89
CA PRO A 199 10.47 -0.43 24.14
C PRO A 199 9.72 0.82 23.64
N ARG A 200 8.46 0.64 23.29
CA ARG A 200 7.50 1.72 23.03
C ARG A 200 6.25 1.47 23.86
N PRO A 201 5.64 2.49 24.49
CA PRO A 201 4.42 2.30 25.28
C PRO A 201 3.27 1.63 24.50
N ALA A 202 3.14 1.91 23.21
CA ALA A 202 2.13 1.27 22.35
C ALA A 202 2.46 -0.18 21.95
N LEU A 203 3.66 -0.68 22.21
CA LEU A 203 4.05 -2.10 22.04
C LEU A 203 3.99 -2.88 23.36
N SER A 204 3.23 -2.37 24.34
CA SER A 204 2.97 -3.02 25.62
C SER A 204 1.88 -4.10 25.50
N GLU A 205 1.94 -5.09 26.39
CA GLU A 205 0.89 -6.10 26.55
C GLU A 205 -0.48 -5.48 26.80
N GLU A 206 -0.58 -4.37 27.55
CA GLU A 206 -1.83 -3.62 27.76
C GLU A 206 -2.41 -3.09 26.44
N THR A 207 -1.57 -2.50 25.56
CA THR A 207 -2.03 -1.96 24.29
C THR A 207 -2.45 -3.08 23.33
N PHE A 208 -1.70 -4.18 23.30
CA PHE A 208 -2.08 -5.38 22.55
C PHE A 208 -3.37 -6.01 23.10
N GLY A 209 -3.57 -6.06 24.42
CA GLY A 209 -4.79 -6.59 25.05
C GLY A 209 -6.06 -5.82 24.72
N ARG A 210 -5.95 -4.58 24.23
CA ARG A 210 -7.07 -3.78 23.70
C ARG A 210 -7.44 -4.13 22.25
N LEU A 211 -6.74 -5.07 21.61
CA LEU A 211 -6.99 -5.50 20.23
C LEU A 211 -7.97 -6.70 20.18
N ASP A 212 -9.17 -6.46 20.71
CA ASP A 212 -10.25 -7.44 20.87
C ASP A 212 -11.01 -7.79 19.58
N GLY A 213 -10.76 -7.07 18.49
CA GLY A 213 -11.43 -7.23 17.18
C GLY A 213 -12.64 -6.31 16.97
N SER A 214 -13.04 -5.53 17.98
CA SER A 214 -14.11 -4.53 17.87
C SER A 214 -13.64 -3.25 17.15
N LEU A 215 -14.57 -2.36 16.80
CA LEU A 215 -14.20 -1.05 16.24
C LEU A 215 -13.38 -0.19 17.23
N ALA A 216 -13.54 -0.38 18.54
CA ALA A 216 -12.77 0.34 19.55
C ALA A 216 -11.27 0.00 19.52
N SER A 217 -10.91 -1.15 18.95
CA SER A 217 -9.52 -1.55 18.70
C SER A 217 -8.83 -0.73 17.60
N ALA A 218 -9.55 0.04 16.78
CA ALA A 218 -8.96 0.71 15.61
C ALA A 218 -7.88 1.73 16.01
N GLU A 219 -8.13 2.57 17.02
CA GLU A 219 -7.15 3.57 17.48
C GLU A 219 -5.91 2.94 18.16
N PRO A 220 -6.04 1.99 19.12
CA PRO A 220 -4.90 1.23 19.63
C PRO A 220 -4.09 0.52 18.52
N ALA A 221 -4.77 -0.05 17.52
CA ALA A 221 -4.10 -0.69 16.39
C ALA A 221 -3.30 0.31 15.54
N LEU A 222 -3.79 1.54 15.35
CA LEU A 222 -3.05 2.60 14.66
C LEU A 222 -1.81 3.04 15.45
N GLN A 223 -1.90 3.11 16.78
CA GLN A 223 -0.76 3.41 17.66
C GLN A 223 0.31 2.31 17.65
N VAL A 224 -0.11 1.04 17.64
CA VAL A 224 0.76 -0.13 17.44
C VAL A 224 1.41 -0.06 16.06
N LEU A 225 0.66 0.20 14.98
CA LEU A 225 1.18 0.28 13.62
C LEU A 225 2.25 1.35 13.44
N ASP A 226 2.03 2.57 13.92
CA ASP A 226 3.04 3.64 13.84
C ASP A 226 4.32 3.26 14.61
N SER A 227 4.16 2.67 15.79
CA SER A 227 5.28 2.21 16.62
C SER A 227 6.04 1.00 16.04
N LEU A 228 5.35 0.11 15.32
CA LEU A 228 5.99 -1.00 14.58
C LEU A 228 6.71 -0.49 13.33
N LEU A 229 6.13 0.50 12.63
CA LEU A 229 6.74 1.08 11.44
C LEU A 229 8.07 1.74 11.77
N ASP A 230 8.23 2.43 12.91
CA ASP A 230 9.52 2.95 13.40
C ASP A 230 10.66 1.91 13.34
N TYR A 231 10.36 0.63 13.57
CA TYR A 231 11.32 -0.48 13.55
C TYR A 231 11.36 -1.29 12.25
N ALA A 232 10.45 -1.03 11.31
CA ALA A 232 10.43 -1.73 10.03
C ALA A 232 11.71 -1.45 9.21
N PRO A 233 12.09 -2.33 8.26
CA PRO A 233 13.27 -2.12 7.44
C PRO A 233 13.28 -0.82 6.62
N ARG A 234 14.49 -0.37 6.25
CA ARG A 234 14.69 0.86 5.44
C ARG A 234 14.11 0.79 4.02
N ALA A 235 13.84 -0.42 3.54
CA ALA A 235 13.22 -0.72 2.26
C ALA A 235 11.91 -1.45 2.53
N LEU A 236 10.78 -0.78 2.31
CA LEU A 236 9.46 -1.33 2.58
C LEU A 236 8.53 -1.07 1.39
N ILE A 237 7.75 -2.07 1.02
CA ILE A 237 6.62 -1.95 0.11
C ILE A 237 5.34 -2.19 0.89
N CYS A 238 4.37 -1.29 0.77
CA CYS A 238 3.01 -1.49 1.30
C CYS A 238 2.01 -1.55 0.15
N VAL A 239 1.17 -2.59 0.11
CA VAL A 239 0.13 -2.76 -0.91
C VAL A 239 -1.22 -2.93 -0.22
N ILE A 240 -2.18 -2.04 -0.49
CA ILE A 240 -3.51 -2.07 0.10
C ILE A 240 -4.57 -2.06 -1.02
N ASP A 241 -5.22 -3.20 -1.20
CA ASP A 241 -6.23 -3.43 -2.24
C ASP A 241 -7.65 -3.40 -1.64
N GLY A 242 -8.55 -2.67 -2.29
CA GLY A 242 -9.97 -2.56 -1.93
C GLY A 242 -10.26 -1.63 -0.76
N LEU A 243 -9.46 -0.56 -0.57
CA LEU A 243 -9.60 0.38 0.56
C LEU A 243 -10.94 1.13 0.55
N GLU A 244 -11.45 1.46 -0.64
CA GLU A 244 -12.75 2.14 -0.85
C GLU A 244 -13.91 1.36 -0.22
N ARG A 245 -13.81 0.03 -0.18
CA ARG A 245 -14.83 -0.87 0.40
C ARG A 245 -14.73 -1.02 1.91
N LEU A 246 -13.79 -0.33 2.53
CA LEU A 246 -13.67 -0.20 3.98
C LEU A 246 -14.23 1.13 4.48
N GLU A 247 -14.58 2.07 3.60
CA GLU A 247 -15.04 3.40 3.95
C GLU A 247 -16.51 3.41 4.39
N SER A 248 -16.75 3.97 5.57
CA SER A 248 -18.05 4.33 6.12
C SER A 248 -17.87 5.55 7.03
N PRO A 249 -18.95 6.25 7.43
CA PRO A 249 -18.86 7.37 8.36
C PRO A 249 -18.13 7.04 9.68
N ALA A 250 -18.08 5.76 10.08
CA ALA A 250 -17.43 5.29 11.30
C ALA A 250 -15.97 4.82 11.10
N THR A 251 -15.56 4.46 9.89
CA THR A 251 -14.18 4.00 9.59
C THR A 251 -13.30 5.06 8.95
N ILE A 252 -13.91 6.05 8.28
CA ILE A 252 -13.20 7.02 7.42
C ILE A 252 -12.09 7.79 8.17
N GLY A 253 -12.30 8.10 9.46
CA GLY A 253 -11.28 8.73 10.31
C GLY A 253 -10.05 7.84 10.54
N ALA A 254 -10.27 6.57 10.89
CA ALA A 254 -9.20 5.60 11.10
C ALA A 254 -8.42 5.30 9.81
N ILE A 255 -9.11 5.21 8.67
CA ILE A 255 -8.48 5.04 7.35
C ILE A 255 -7.66 6.29 6.99
N ALA A 256 -8.19 7.49 7.21
CA ALA A 256 -7.47 8.73 6.99
C ALA A 256 -6.24 8.87 7.91
N GLN A 257 -6.28 8.32 9.12
CA GLN A 257 -5.16 8.28 10.05
C GLN A 257 -4.08 7.26 9.62
N LEU A 258 -4.48 6.07 9.17
CA LEU A 258 -3.57 5.09 8.56
C LEU A 258 -2.79 5.70 7.39
N VAL A 259 -3.47 6.39 6.47
CA VAL A 259 -2.79 7.05 5.34
C VAL A 259 -1.81 8.15 5.82
N ASN A 260 -2.13 8.89 6.89
CA ASN A 260 -1.19 9.87 7.48
C ASN A 260 0.04 9.19 8.09
N ILE A 261 -0.12 8.07 8.79
CA ILE A 261 0.97 7.27 9.37
C ILE A 261 1.90 6.79 8.24
N LEU A 262 1.35 6.20 7.18
CA LEU A 262 2.13 5.75 6.03
C LEU A 262 2.91 6.91 5.39
N ARG A 263 2.27 8.08 5.22
CA ARG A 263 2.89 9.32 4.70
C ARG A 263 3.99 9.89 5.59
N TYR A 264 3.82 9.82 6.91
CA TYR A 264 4.83 10.28 7.85
C TYR A 264 6.06 9.36 7.79
N GLN A 265 5.84 8.06 7.84
CA GLN A 265 6.89 7.04 7.79
C GLN A 265 7.65 7.03 6.47
N SER A 266 7.05 7.53 5.39
CA SER A 266 7.70 7.71 4.08
C SER A 266 8.82 8.76 4.07
N ARG A 267 8.96 9.56 5.13
CA ARG A 267 10.07 10.54 5.30
C ARG A 267 11.32 9.93 5.93
N ALA A 268 11.18 8.81 6.66
CA ALA A 268 12.25 8.21 7.45
C ALA A 268 12.96 7.03 6.76
N ARG A 269 12.37 6.48 5.69
CA ARG A 269 12.83 5.28 4.96
C ARG A 269 12.46 5.38 3.49
N ARG A 270 12.97 4.49 2.62
CA ARG A 270 12.43 4.33 1.26
C ARG A 270 11.17 3.46 1.32
N PHE A 271 10.02 4.11 1.23
CA PHE A 271 8.71 3.50 1.38
C PHE A 271 7.90 3.65 0.08
N LYS A 272 7.64 2.55 -0.61
CA LYS A 272 6.74 2.54 -1.77
C LYS A 272 5.37 2.03 -1.34
N VAL A 273 4.33 2.83 -1.55
CA VAL A 273 2.95 2.49 -1.19
C VAL A 273 2.09 2.44 -2.45
N LEU A 274 1.35 1.35 -2.62
CA LEU A 274 0.39 1.13 -3.70
C LEU A 274 -1.01 0.94 -3.11
N PHE A 275 -1.97 1.70 -3.60
CA PHE A 275 -3.39 1.48 -3.40
C PHE A 275 -4.03 1.03 -4.70
N THR A 276 -4.86 -0.02 -4.64
CA THR A 276 -5.75 -0.42 -5.74
C THR A 276 -7.20 -0.35 -5.29
N THR A 277 -8.06 0.31 -6.08
CA THR A 277 -9.49 0.47 -5.78
C THR A 277 -10.35 0.12 -6.99
N ILE A 278 -11.58 -0.31 -6.73
CA ILE A 278 -12.63 -0.43 -7.74
C ILE A 278 -13.66 0.65 -7.44
N GLY A 279 -13.38 1.86 -7.93
CA GLY A 279 -14.13 3.08 -7.68
C GLY A 279 -13.47 4.01 -6.66
N THR A 280 -14.01 5.23 -6.58
CA THR A 280 -13.47 6.33 -5.80
C THR A 280 -13.38 6.04 -4.30
N SER A 281 -12.22 6.29 -3.69
CA SER A 281 -12.05 6.40 -2.23
C SER A 281 -12.08 7.87 -1.81
N GLU A 282 -12.95 8.21 -0.86
CA GLU A 282 -13.07 9.56 -0.29
C GLU A 282 -11.80 9.95 0.48
N VAL A 283 -11.15 8.99 1.15
CA VAL A 283 -9.90 9.24 1.86
C VAL A 283 -8.75 9.49 0.88
N LEU A 284 -8.56 8.64 -0.13
CA LEU A 284 -7.43 8.76 -1.05
C LEU A 284 -7.54 10.05 -1.87
N CYS A 285 -8.74 10.44 -2.33
CA CYS A 285 -8.99 11.74 -2.95
C CYS A 285 -8.57 12.95 -2.08
N ARG A 286 -8.62 12.84 -0.75
CA ARG A 286 -8.25 13.92 0.18
C ARG A 286 -6.81 13.84 0.70
N LYS A 287 -6.14 12.69 0.54
CA LYS A 287 -4.83 12.40 1.17
C LYS A 287 -3.71 12.14 0.18
N LEU A 288 -4.02 11.92 -1.10
CA LEU A 288 -3.05 11.80 -2.18
C LEU A 288 -3.11 13.01 -3.11
N ASN A 289 -1.98 13.30 -3.77
CA ASN A 289 -1.94 14.32 -4.81
C ASN A 289 -2.51 13.74 -6.11
N ILE A 290 -3.03 14.60 -6.99
CA ILE A 290 -3.56 14.21 -8.30
C ILE A 290 -2.51 13.46 -9.15
N SER A 291 -1.23 13.83 -9.01
CA SER A 291 -0.10 13.16 -9.69
C SER A 291 0.19 11.74 -9.20
N GLU A 292 -0.43 11.31 -8.09
CA GLU A 292 -0.29 9.99 -7.50
C GLU A 292 -1.52 9.12 -7.77
N GLN A 293 -2.54 9.63 -8.46
CA GLN A 293 -3.74 8.88 -8.87
C GLN A 293 -3.72 8.61 -10.38
N VAL A 294 -4.02 7.37 -10.79
CA VAL A 294 -4.17 6.98 -12.20
C VAL A 294 -5.40 6.10 -12.41
N LEU A 295 -6.17 6.43 -13.45
CA LEU A 295 -7.40 5.74 -13.83
C LEU A 295 -7.13 4.64 -14.85
N ALA A 296 -7.46 3.40 -14.53
CA ALA A 296 -7.26 2.24 -15.41
C ALA A 296 -8.15 2.29 -16.66
N SER A 297 -9.45 2.57 -16.50
CA SER A 297 -10.45 2.59 -17.58
C SER A 297 -10.29 3.68 -18.66
N ARG A 298 -9.28 4.57 -18.59
CA ARG A 298 -9.06 5.62 -19.61
C ARG A 298 -8.33 5.11 -20.86
N ASN A 299 -8.96 4.19 -21.57
CA ASN A 299 -8.65 3.81 -22.96
C ASN A 299 -9.95 3.71 -23.78
N ILE A 300 -10.65 4.84 -23.94
CA ILE A 300 -11.54 5.03 -25.10
C ILE A 300 -10.60 5.49 -26.23
N PRO A 301 -10.41 4.72 -27.32
CA PRO A 301 -9.72 5.25 -28.49
C PRO A 301 -10.49 6.48 -28.97
N SER A 302 -9.79 7.59 -29.16
CA SER A 302 -10.33 8.74 -29.88
C SER A 302 -10.51 8.35 -31.35
N THR A 303 -11.63 7.70 -31.67
CA THR A 303 -12.03 7.37 -33.04
C THR A 303 -12.16 8.69 -33.82
N GLY A 304 -11.12 9.02 -34.57
CA GLY A 304 -11.12 10.20 -35.44
C GLY A 304 -12.15 10.06 -36.54
N GLY A 305 -12.77 11.18 -36.91
CA GLY A 305 -13.40 11.36 -38.23
C GLY A 305 -14.54 10.41 -38.58
N GLY A 306 -15.62 10.38 -37.78
CA GLY A 306 -16.88 9.71 -38.11
C GLY A 306 -18.03 10.71 -38.25
N LEU A 307 -18.30 11.13 -39.49
CA LEU A 307 -19.41 11.98 -39.96
C LEU A 307 -20.61 12.15 -39.00
N PHE A 308 -20.91 13.41 -38.66
CA PHE A 308 -22.23 13.80 -38.14
C PHE A 308 -23.33 13.44 -39.16
N PRO A 309 -24.39 12.72 -38.76
CA PRO A 309 -25.70 12.84 -39.42
C PRO A 309 -26.32 14.17 -38.98
N GLU A 310 -26.72 15.00 -39.94
CA GLU A 310 -27.35 16.28 -39.67
C GLU A 310 -28.72 16.14 -38.97
N GLY A 311 -28.99 17.01 -38.00
CA GLY A 311 -30.31 17.57 -37.78
C GLY A 311 -31.39 16.72 -37.12
N VAL A 312 -31.49 16.80 -35.79
CA VAL A 312 -32.79 17.11 -35.16
C VAL A 312 -32.59 18.28 -34.19
N SER A 313 -33.37 19.34 -34.38
CA SER A 313 -33.32 20.57 -33.60
C SER A 313 -33.86 20.37 -32.17
N VAL A 314 -33.27 21.06 -31.20
CA VAL A 314 -33.84 21.21 -29.86
C VAL A 314 -35.14 22.02 -29.95
N ARG A 315 -36.29 21.37 -29.72
CA ARG A 315 -37.55 21.96 -29.25
C ARG A 315 -38.55 20.86 -28.85
N GLU A 316 -39.55 21.25 -28.06
CA GLU A 316 -40.72 20.47 -27.62
C GLU A 316 -40.51 19.44 -26.48
N LEU A 317 -40.46 20.00 -25.27
CA LEU A 317 -41.09 19.39 -24.09
C LEU A 317 -42.61 19.22 -24.31
N PRO A 318 -43.20 18.07 -23.96
CA PRO A 318 -44.62 17.98 -23.65
C PRO A 318 -44.84 17.87 -22.14
N THR A 319 -45.35 18.94 -21.53
CA THR A 319 -46.04 18.87 -20.23
C THR A 319 -47.28 18.00 -20.33
N ARG A 320 -47.50 17.09 -19.37
CA ARG A 320 -48.85 16.60 -19.05
C ARG A 320 -49.05 16.43 -17.55
N HIS A 321 -50.01 17.18 -17.03
CA HIS A 321 -50.73 16.87 -15.80
C HIS A 321 -51.62 15.64 -16.02
N ARG A 322 -51.63 14.71 -15.06
CA ARG A 322 -52.76 14.54 -14.13
C ARG A 322 -52.34 13.76 -12.90
#